data_AF-J9EXS8-F1
#
_entry.id   AF-J9EXS8-F1
#
_cell.length_a   1.000
_cell.length_b   1.000
_cell.length_c   1.000
_cell.angle_alpha   90.00
_cell.angle_beta   90.00
_cell.angle_gamma   90.00
#
_symmetry.space_group_name_H-M   'P 1'
#
loop_
_entity.id
_entity.type
_entity.pdbx_description
1 polymer ?
#
loop_
_entity_poly.entity_id
_entity_poly.type
_entity_poly.pdbx_seq_one_letter_code
_entity_poly.pdbx_strand_id
1 'polypeptide(L)'
;MVTVIGRSWLYPIAAHISFPVSTPSWKLEVTTTRLHQRAHLPYKSELFAPQSSLLYTLLRQPRGKDTISYVMRQNTNLTPQRLQCDELLHMIILEAMSEMEKTDTRLDDPANQYQWMNITQTVTFSLLHGNASFSRLLKILYESLSETVYRKGRDELMWVILQYVAVYIDRVSNEEMVRVAEIYNLLYSDEQTWSGADTDPLLFVRFLVPAAIWIHFYKKLGNSHTEILPKPSESLWRQIQFLQERTADSDPNIQNVADHNAVLAAVANAYSSDMPNFQKLVLTAVDVFLDGSPEEMNTVWHLPHGIISYSKKTPLPLSLIDSLTFHARNHLFQLCLLKLTAMLSVQQAQKVPSPATIDTLVRLAVTTEFEYGVKQVLALLSSTLASVNKSTNLGPAQQDRSRDLLFVLCDILSYRFISYPFPVGSK
;
A
#
# COMPACT_ATOMS: atom_id res chain seq x y z
N MET A 1 -7.92 7.07 -45.19
CA MET A 1 -7.19 7.76 -44.11
C MET A 1 -6.88 6.73 -43.03
N VAL A 2 -5.64 6.25 -42.92
CA VAL A 2 -5.32 5.00 -42.20
C VAL A 2 -4.87 5.24 -40.75
N THR A 3 -4.68 6.49 -40.34
CA THR A 3 -4.24 6.86 -38.98
C THR A 3 -5.01 8.04 -38.43
N VAL A 4 -5.17 8.07 -37.10
CA VAL A 4 -5.80 9.16 -36.36
C VAL A 4 -4.82 10.35 -36.31
N ILE A 5 -5.30 11.54 -36.66
CA ILE A 5 -4.51 12.78 -36.55
C ILE A 5 -4.14 13.02 -35.09
N GLY A 6 -2.87 13.32 -34.83
CA GLY A 6 -2.39 13.63 -33.48
C GLY A 6 -2.39 12.44 -32.52
N ARG A 7 -2.41 11.19 -33.01
CA ARG A 7 -2.52 10.00 -32.16
C ARG A 7 -1.56 9.98 -30.97
N SER A 8 -0.30 10.37 -31.15
CA SER A 8 0.72 10.38 -30.08
C SER A 8 0.43 11.40 -28.95
N TRP A 9 -0.49 12.34 -29.18
CA TRP A 9 -0.91 13.40 -28.25
C TRP A 9 -2.31 13.17 -27.67
N LEU A 10 -2.95 12.06 -28.02
CA LEU A 10 -4.19 11.63 -27.40
C LEU A 10 -3.86 10.78 -26.19
N TYR A 11 -4.48 11.08 -25.05
CA TYR A 11 -4.30 10.34 -23.81
C TYR A 11 -5.65 9.83 -23.30
N PRO A 12 -5.73 8.59 -22.82
CA PRO A 12 -6.94 8.07 -22.23
C PRO A 12 -7.09 8.55 -20.78
N ILE A 13 -8.32 8.44 -20.27
CA ILE A 13 -8.63 8.59 -18.84
C ILE A 13 -8.72 7.17 -18.26
N ALA A 14 -7.72 6.77 -17.47
CA ALA A 14 -7.53 5.40 -17.01
C ALA A 14 -8.73 4.83 -16.23
N ALA A 15 -9.33 5.64 -15.36
CA ALA A 15 -10.45 5.24 -14.51
C ALA A 15 -11.84 5.39 -15.16
N HIS A 16 -11.92 5.83 -16.43
CA HIS A 16 -13.20 6.07 -17.08
C HIS A 16 -13.86 4.75 -17.51
N ILE A 17 -15.15 4.57 -17.22
CA ILE A 17 -15.92 3.35 -17.56
C ILE A 17 -15.89 3.02 -19.06
N SER A 18 -15.76 4.04 -19.90
CA SER A 18 -15.68 3.89 -21.35
C SER A 18 -14.25 3.77 -21.86
N PHE A 19 -13.23 3.68 -21.00
CA PHE A 19 -11.88 3.27 -21.41
C PHE A 19 -11.92 1.77 -21.67
N PRO A 20 -12.13 1.32 -22.92
CA PRO A 20 -12.38 -0.06 -23.18
C PRO A 20 -11.02 -0.73 -23.17
N VAL A 21 -10.78 -1.53 -22.13
CA VAL A 21 -9.67 -2.47 -21.97
C VAL A 21 -9.34 -3.23 -23.27
N SER A 22 -10.35 -3.46 -24.11
CA SER A 22 -10.28 -4.17 -25.38
C SER A 22 -9.91 -3.30 -26.59
N THR A 23 -9.71 -1.98 -26.45
CA THR A 23 -9.47 -1.10 -27.61
C THR A 23 -8.05 -1.28 -28.13
N PRO A 24 -7.87 -1.74 -29.38
CA PRO A 24 -6.54 -1.97 -29.94
C PRO A 24 -5.75 -0.67 -30.13
N SER A 25 -6.44 0.48 -30.18
CA SER A 25 -5.86 1.80 -30.42
C SER A 25 -4.76 2.16 -29.43
N TRP A 26 -4.80 1.66 -28.20
CA TRP A 26 -3.84 1.96 -27.12
C TRP A 26 -2.75 0.91 -26.96
N LYS A 27 -2.74 -0.17 -27.76
CA LYS A 27 -1.79 -1.27 -27.57
C LYS A 27 -0.37 -0.87 -27.95
N LEU A 28 0.55 -1.09 -27.02
CA LEU A 28 1.98 -0.89 -27.17
C LEU A 28 2.72 -2.24 -27.18
N GLU A 29 3.75 -2.35 -28.01
CA GLU A 29 4.69 -3.47 -27.95
C GLU A 29 5.58 -3.36 -26.71
N VAL A 30 5.66 -4.39 -25.87
CA VAL A 30 6.33 -4.30 -24.55
C VAL A 30 7.81 -3.91 -24.65
N THR A 31 8.53 -4.47 -25.64
CA THR A 31 9.98 -4.25 -25.79
C THR A 31 10.34 -2.87 -26.32
N THR A 32 9.52 -2.31 -27.21
CA THR A 32 9.83 -1.03 -27.88
C THR A 32 8.98 0.13 -27.37
N THR A 33 7.90 -0.16 -26.64
CA THR A 33 6.84 0.77 -26.21
C THR A 33 6.22 1.58 -27.36
N ARG A 34 6.30 1.06 -28.60
CA ARG A 34 5.74 1.69 -29.80
C ARG A 34 4.29 1.26 -30.00
N LEU A 35 3.51 2.09 -30.67
CA LEU A 35 2.15 1.74 -31.08
C LEU A 35 2.18 0.50 -31.98
N HIS A 36 1.33 -0.47 -31.67
CA HIS A 36 1.12 -1.61 -32.55
C HIS A 36 0.46 -1.14 -33.85
N GLN A 37 1.05 -1.50 -35.00
CA GLN A 37 0.62 -1.07 -36.32
C GLN A 37 0.46 -2.27 -37.26
N ARG A 38 -0.44 -2.13 -38.24
CA ARG A 38 -0.52 -3.06 -39.37
C ARG A 38 0.66 -2.83 -40.31
N ALA A 39 1.36 -3.89 -40.69
CA ALA A 39 2.59 -3.81 -41.48
C ALA A 39 2.38 -3.16 -42.87
N HIS A 40 3.45 -2.56 -43.41
CA HIS A 40 3.60 -2.08 -44.80
C HIS A 40 2.83 -0.83 -45.24
N LEU A 41 2.45 0.05 -44.33
CA LEU A 41 1.94 1.38 -44.69
C LEU A 41 2.97 2.48 -44.37
N PRO A 42 3.04 3.55 -45.19
CA PRO A 42 3.94 4.68 -44.96
C PRO A 42 3.38 5.57 -43.83
N TYR A 43 3.56 5.13 -42.58
CA TYR A 43 3.16 5.88 -41.41
C TYR A 43 4.10 7.06 -41.13
N LYS A 44 3.60 8.05 -40.38
CA LYS A 44 4.44 9.14 -39.85
C LYS A 44 5.49 8.58 -38.88
N SER A 45 6.67 9.20 -38.85
CA SER A 45 7.78 8.84 -37.96
C SER A 45 7.39 8.80 -36.48
N GLU A 46 6.51 9.72 -36.04
CA GLU A 46 5.98 9.81 -34.67
C GLU A 46 5.32 8.50 -34.19
N LEU A 47 4.74 7.72 -35.11
CA LEU A 47 4.08 6.46 -34.76
C LEU A 47 5.09 5.32 -34.55
N PHE A 48 6.31 5.45 -35.10
CA PHE A 48 7.42 4.53 -34.88
C PHE A 48 8.27 4.88 -33.66
N ALA A 49 8.02 6.02 -33.01
CA ALA A 49 8.69 6.42 -31.79
C ALA A 49 8.10 5.68 -30.56
N PRO A 50 8.92 5.39 -29.54
CA PRO A 50 8.44 4.99 -28.22
C PRO A 50 7.38 5.97 -27.68
N GLN A 51 6.28 5.45 -27.15
CA GLN A 51 5.16 6.28 -26.65
C GLN A 51 5.36 6.66 -25.17
N SER A 52 6.50 7.26 -24.86
CA SER A 52 6.88 7.62 -23.48
C SER A 52 5.89 8.59 -22.85
N SER A 53 5.38 9.59 -23.60
CA SER A 53 4.37 10.53 -23.09
C SER A 53 3.08 9.85 -22.69
N LEU A 54 2.61 8.86 -23.46
CA LEU A 54 1.41 8.10 -23.12
C LEU A 54 1.61 7.31 -21.83
N LEU A 55 2.74 6.59 -21.71
CA LEU A 55 3.06 5.82 -20.51
C LEU A 55 3.23 6.71 -19.29
N TYR A 56 3.92 7.84 -19.43
CA TYR A 56 4.09 8.84 -18.40
C TYR A 56 2.73 9.39 -17.93
N THR A 57 1.85 9.81 -18.86
CA THR A 57 0.52 10.32 -18.51
C THR A 57 -0.33 9.27 -17.81
N LEU A 58 -0.28 8.01 -18.26
CA LEU A 58 -0.97 6.90 -17.60
C LEU A 58 -0.45 6.68 -16.19
N LEU A 59 0.87 6.55 -15.99
CA LEU A 59 1.48 6.33 -14.67
C LEU A 59 1.17 7.46 -13.69
N ARG A 60 0.99 8.70 -14.17
CA ARG A 60 0.61 9.84 -13.33
C ARG A 60 -0.87 9.90 -12.97
N GLN A 61 -1.74 9.15 -13.65
CA GLN A 61 -3.15 9.15 -13.32
C GLN A 61 -3.45 8.22 -12.14
N PRO A 62 -4.43 8.58 -11.28
CA PRO A 62 -4.98 7.66 -10.29
C PRO A 62 -5.49 6.38 -10.97
N ARG A 63 -5.13 5.21 -10.43
CA ARG A 63 -5.44 3.89 -11.02
C ARG A 63 -4.86 3.68 -12.43
N GLY A 64 -4.00 4.56 -12.92
CA GLY A 64 -3.35 4.41 -14.21
C GLY A 64 -2.49 3.16 -14.30
N LYS A 65 -1.87 2.77 -13.18
CA LYS A 65 -1.13 1.51 -13.00
C LYS A 65 -1.93 0.26 -13.39
N ASP A 66 -3.25 0.26 -13.12
CA ASP A 66 -4.13 -0.88 -13.39
C ASP A 66 -4.36 -1.06 -14.90
N THR A 67 -4.16 0.00 -15.69
CA THR A 67 -4.32 -0.02 -17.14
C THR A 67 -3.08 -0.51 -17.90
N ILE A 68 -1.92 -0.58 -17.24
CA ILE A 68 -0.65 -0.94 -17.91
C ILE A 68 -0.75 -2.32 -18.56
N SER A 69 -1.34 -3.30 -17.86
CA SER A 69 -1.53 -4.67 -18.37
C SER A 69 -2.39 -4.70 -19.64
N TYR A 70 -3.32 -3.75 -19.78
CA TYR A 70 -4.20 -3.62 -20.93
C TYR A 70 -3.58 -2.80 -22.06
N VAL A 71 -2.77 -1.81 -21.75
CA VAL A 71 -2.03 -1.02 -22.76
C VAL A 71 -0.90 -1.84 -23.35
N MET A 72 -0.27 -2.72 -22.56
CA MET A 72 0.80 -3.58 -23.02
C MET A 72 0.30 -4.80 -23.77
N ARG A 73 0.83 -5.01 -24.98
CA ARG A 73 0.55 -6.20 -25.79
C ARG A 73 1.46 -7.34 -25.35
N GLN A 74 0.85 -8.36 -24.76
CA GLN A 74 1.54 -9.62 -24.42
C GLN A 74 1.53 -10.56 -25.63
N ASN A 75 2.62 -11.31 -25.81
CA ASN A 75 2.65 -12.43 -26.74
C ASN A 75 2.22 -13.70 -25.97
N THR A 76 1.11 -14.32 -26.37
CA THR A 76 0.50 -15.47 -25.66
C THR A 76 1.38 -16.72 -25.65
N ASN A 77 2.39 -16.80 -26.52
CA ASN A 77 3.23 -17.98 -26.69
C ASN A 77 4.58 -17.89 -25.97
N LEU A 78 4.86 -16.79 -25.27
CA LEU A 78 6.12 -16.54 -24.58
C LEU A 78 5.86 -16.20 -23.11
N THR A 79 6.92 -16.26 -22.29
CA THR A 79 6.87 -15.76 -20.93
C THR A 79 6.38 -14.30 -20.93
N PRO A 80 5.47 -13.93 -20.01
CA PRO A 80 4.93 -12.58 -19.95
C PRO A 80 6.06 -11.55 -19.84
N GLN A 81 6.13 -10.65 -20.83
CA GLN A 81 7.14 -9.60 -20.83
C GLN A 81 6.68 -8.46 -19.92
N ARG A 82 7.58 -7.97 -19.08
CA ARG A 82 7.33 -6.84 -18.18
C ARG A 82 7.81 -5.55 -18.81
N LEU A 83 7.03 -4.49 -18.64
CA LEU A 83 7.51 -3.12 -18.90
C LEU A 83 8.74 -2.85 -18.03
N GLN A 84 9.69 -2.06 -18.50
CA GLN A 84 10.76 -1.50 -17.67
C GLN A 84 10.53 0.00 -17.60
N CYS A 85 9.89 0.47 -16.53
CA CYS A 85 9.47 1.87 -16.37
C CYS A 85 10.33 2.67 -15.40
N ASP A 86 11.52 2.16 -15.03
CA ASP A 86 12.44 2.77 -14.08
C ASP A 86 12.69 4.26 -14.36
N GLU A 87 13.00 4.60 -15.61
CA GLU A 87 13.27 5.98 -16.04
C GLU A 87 12.03 6.88 -15.93
N LEU A 88 10.84 6.35 -16.21
CA LEU A 88 9.59 7.11 -16.08
C LEU A 88 9.27 7.36 -14.61
N LEU A 89 9.41 6.35 -13.74
CA LEU A 89 9.19 6.49 -12.31
C LEU A 89 10.16 7.50 -11.70
N HIS A 90 11.43 7.41 -12.08
CA HIS A 90 12.46 8.36 -11.72
C HIS A 90 12.10 9.80 -12.10
N MET A 91 11.68 10.03 -13.35
CA MET A 91 11.25 11.36 -13.79
C MET A 91 10.05 11.87 -12.99
N ILE A 92 9.04 11.03 -12.76
CA ILE A 92 7.84 11.41 -11.99
C ILE A 92 8.21 11.81 -10.56
N ILE A 93 9.12 11.07 -9.90
CA ILE A 93 9.61 11.38 -8.56
C ILE A 93 10.36 12.71 -8.56
N LEU A 94 11.33 12.89 -9.47
CA LEU A 94 12.12 14.13 -9.52
C LEU A 94 11.28 15.35 -9.85
N GLU A 95 10.30 15.23 -10.74
CA GLU A 95 9.38 16.32 -11.05
C GLU A 95 8.56 16.70 -9.82
N ALA A 96 8.04 15.73 -9.07
CA ALA A 96 7.32 16.00 -7.81
C ALA A 96 8.21 16.72 -6.78
N MET A 97 9.45 16.27 -6.62
CA MET A 97 10.41 16.96 -5.74
C MET A 97 10.74 18.37 -6.25
N SER A 98 10.89 18.56 -7.56
CA SER A 98 11.14 19.86 -8.19
C SER A 98 9.97 20.84 -8.01
N GLU A 99 8.74 20.39 -8.19
CA GLU A 99 7.54 21.22 -7.99
C GLU A 99 7.39 21.68 -6.54
N MET A 100 7.73 20.82 -5.59
CA MET A 100 7.78 21.19 -4.18
C MET A 100 8.83 22.28 -3.89
N GLU A 101 9.97 22.30 -4.60
CA GLU A 101 10.95 23.38 -4.44
C GLU A 101 10.42 24.72 -4.93
N LYS A 102 9.67 24.72 -6.03
CA LYS A 102 9.14 25.93 -6.68
C LYS A 102 8.02 26.61 -5.89
N THR A 103 7.42 25.90 -4.94
CA THR A 103 6.23 26.36 -4.22
C THR A 103 6.49 26.41 -2.72
N ASP A 104 5.80 27.32 -2.04
CA ASP A 104 5.76 27.38 -0.56
C ASP A 104 4.60 26.56 0.03
N THR A 105 3.91 25.78 -0.81
CA THR A 105 2.89 24.85 -0.35
C THR A 105 3.53 23.82 0.55
N ARG A 106 2.94 23.63 1.73
CA ARG A 106 3.46 22.70 2.72
C ARG A 106 3.27 21.25 2.25
N LEU A 107 4.02 20.33 2.85
CA LEU A 107 3.89 18.88 2.62
C LEU A 107 2.47 18.35 2.92
N ASP A 108 1.83 18.92 3.95
CA ASP A 108 0.47 18.57 4.37
C ASP A 108 -0.63 19.18 3.49
N ASP A 109 -0.29 19.96 2.47
CA ASP A 109 -1.27 20.46 1.52
C ASP A 109 -1.96 19.30 0.76
N PRO A 110 -3.30 19.29 0.65
CA PRO A 110 -4.03 18.21 -0.02
C PRO A 110 -3.55 17.91 -1.45
N ALA A 111 -3.07 18.91 -2.20
CA ALA A 111 -2.56 18.69 -3.55
C ALA A 111 -1.24 17.91 -3.53
N ASN A 112 -0.32 18.27 -2.63
CA ASN A 112 0.95 17.57 -2.45
C ASN A 112 0.74 16.16 -1.93
N GLN A 113 -0.12 15.99 -0.91
CA GLN A 113 -0.48 14.67 -0.38
C GLN A 113 -1.07 13.77 -1.46
N TYR A 114 -1.98 14.30 -2.27
CA TYR A 114 -2.60 13.54 -3.36
C TYR A 114 -1.59 13.09 -4.42
N GLN A 115 -0.68 13.99 -4.81
CA GLN A 115 0.37 13.68 -5.77
C GLN A 115 1.31 12.61 -5.24
N TRP A 116 1.84 12.78 -4.02
CA TRP A 116 2.78 11.83 -3.42
C TRP A 116 2.13 10.49 -3.11
N MET A 117 0.88 10.48 -2.64
CA MET A 117 0.11 9.26 -2.50
C MET A 117 0.07 8.50 -3.83
N ASN A 118 -0.33 9.15 -4.93
CA ASN A 118 -0.37 8.49 -6.24
C ASN A 118 1.00 7.96 -6.71
N ILE A 119 2.07 8.73 -6.47
CA ILE A 119 3.45 8.30 -6.77
C ILE A 119 3.81 7.06 -5.97
N THR A 120 3.56 7.05 -4.66
CA THR A 120 3.79 5.91 -3.78
C THR A 120 3.10 4.66 -4.31
N GLN A 121 1.83 4.74 -4.71
CA GLN A 121 1.09 3.56 -5.20
C GLN A 121 1.64 3.06 -6.54
N THR A 122 1.97 4.00 -7.44
CA THR A 122 2.47 3.68 -8.78
C THR A 122 3.85 3.05 -8.72
N VAL A 123 4.76 3.60 -7.91
CA VAL A 123 6.11 3.05 -7.71
C VAL A 123 6.04 1.71 -7.00
N THR A 124 5.27 1.61 -5.92
CA THR A 124 5.08 0.35 -5.18
C THR A 124 4.56 -0.73 -6.11
N PHE A 125 3.46 -0.48 -6.83
CA PHE A 125 2.91 -1.43 -7.79
C PHE A 125 3.93 -1.86 -8.85
N SER A 126 4.68 -0.91 -9.40
CA SER A 126 5.65 -1.18 -10.46
C SER A 126 6.79 -2.06 -9.97
N LEU A 127 7.28 -1.83 -8.75
CA LEU A 127 8.31 -2.65 -8.13
C LEU A 127 7.77 -4.04 -7.75
N LEU A 128 6.60 -4.13 -7.10
CA LEU A 128 5.99 -5.40 -6.69
C LEU A 128 5.68 -6.33 -7.87
N HIS A 129 5.30 -5.77 -9.02
CA HIS A 129 4.95 -6.55 -10.22
C HIS A 129 6.13 -6.75 -11.19
N GLY A 130 7.34 -6.30 -10.83
CA GLY A 130 8.55 -6.42 -11.65
C GLY A 130 8.52 -5.58 -12.92
N ASN A 131 7.72 -4.51 -12.95
CA ASN A 131 7.72 -3.52 -14.03
C ASN A 131 8.85 -2.47 -13.87
N ALA A 132 9.56 -2.50 -12.74
CA ALA A 132 10.75 -1.70 -12.45
C ALA A 132 11.68 -2.51 -11.54
N SER A 133 12.97 -2.19 -11.56
CA SER A 133 14.02 -2.74 -10.70
C SER A 133 14.35 -1.75 -9.58
N PHE A 134 14.35 -2.22 -8.34
CA PHE A 134 14.68 -1.38 -7.18
C PHE A 134 16.13 -0.87 -7.28
N SER A 135 17.11 -1.75 -7.50
CA SER A 135 18.52 -1.38 -7.75
C SER A 135 18.67 -0.33 -8.85
N ARG A 136 18.05 -0.52 -10.03
CA ARG A 136 18.15 0.44 -11.14
C ARG A 136 17.53 1.78 -10.77
N LEU A 137 16.34 1.78 -10.17
CA LEU A 137 15.64 2.98 -9.74
C LEU A 137 16.46 3.78 -8.71
N LEU A 138 17.03 3.11 -7.70
CA LEU A 138 17.90 3.74 -6.72
C LEU A 138 19.16 4.35 -7.36
N LYS A 139 19.76 3.65 -8.33
CA LYS A 139 20.94 4.14 -9.04
C LYS A 139 20.65 5.45 -9.78
N ILE A 140 19.62 5.47 -10.64
CA ILE A 140 19.29 6.66 -11.44
C ILE A 140 18.80 7.83 -10.57
N LEU A 141 18.08 7.53 -9.47
CA LEU A 141 17.69 8.54 -8.48
C LEU A 141 18.93 9.16 -7.81
N TYR A 142 19.87 8.36 -7.34
CA TYR A 142 21.08 8.88 -6.70
C TYR A 142 21.90 9.75 -7.65
N GLU A 143 22.16 9.27 -8.88
CA GLU A 143 22.89 10.01 -9.90
C GLU A 143 22.25 11.39 -10.14
N SER A 144 20.94 11.44 -10.36
CA SER A 144 20.25 12.71 -10.66
C SER A 144 20.09 13.59 -9.42
N LEU A 145 19.81 13.02 -8.24
CA LEU A 145 19.69 13.80 -7.00
C LEU A 145 21.02 14.44 -6.60
N SER A 146 22.15 13.81 -6.93
CA SER A 146 23.49 14.36 -6.66
C SER A 146 23.76 15.67 -7.40
N GLU A 147 23.07 15.88 -8.53
CA GLU A 147 23.18 17.08 -9.36
C GLU A 147 22.09 18.12 -9.06
N THR A 148 21.20 17.85 -8.10
CA THR A 148 20.05 18.72 -7.77
C THR A 148 20.02 19.16 -6.32
N VAL A 149 19.34 20.29 -6.07
CA VAL A 149 19.14 20.89 -4.75
C VAL A 149 17.81 20.50 -4.10
N TYR A 150 17.11 19.48 -4.61
CA TYR A 150 15.78 19.11 -4.13
C TYR A 150 15.84 18.45 -2.76
N ARG A 151 15.25 19.08 -1.73
CA ARG A 151 15.28 18.63 -0.33
C ARG A 151 13.91 18.68 0.36
N LYS A 152 12.96 19.53 -0.06
CA LYS A 152 11.61 19.63 0.54
C LYS A 152 10.82 18.33 0.47
N GLY A 153 10.95 17.56 -0.61
CA GLY A 153 10.27 16.27 -0.81
C GLY A 153 10.98 15.04 -0.26
N ARG A 154 12.06 15.19 0.54
CA ARG A 154 12.91 14.07 0.96
C ARG A 154 12.19 13.00 1.77
N ASP A 155 11.30 13.40 2.68
CA ASP A 155 10.60 12.48 3.56
C ASP A 155 9.60 11.61 2.77
N GLU A 156 8.98 12.18 1.72
CA GLU A 156 8.12 11.44 0.79
C GLU A 156 8.90 10.48 -0.10
N LEU A 157 10.10 10.85 -0.56
CA LEU A 157 10.97 9.93 -1.27
C LEU A 157 11.38 8.74 -0.39
N MET A 158 11.79 9.01 0.86
CA MET A 158 12.10 7.95 1.81
C MET A 158 10.87 7.10 2.08
N TRP A 159 9.66 7.68 2.10
CA TRP A 159 8.41 6.93 2.27
C TRP A 159 8.16 5.97 1.11
N VAL A 160 8.38 6.40 -0.12
CA VAL A 160 8.31 5.55 -1.32
C VAL A 160 9.31 4.38 -1.22
N ILE A 161 10.54 4.64 -0.77
CA ILE A 161 11.56 3.59 -0.56
C ILE A 161 11.12 2.60 0.53
N LEU A 162 10.60 3.10 1.66
CA LEU A 162 10.15 2.27 2.77
C LEU A 162 9.04 1.29 2.34
N GLN A 163 8.14 1.67 1.44
CA GLN A 163 7.10 0.74 0.95
C GLN A 163 7.68 -0.55 0.38
N TYR A 164 8.78 -0.45 -0.39
CA TYR A 164 9.44 -1.62 -0.97
C TYR A 164 10.27 -2.36 0.08
N VAL A 165 11.06 -1.62 0.88
CA VAL A 165 11.92 -2.20 1.92
C VAL A 165 11.09 -3.01 2.92
N ALA A 166 9.98 -2.47 3.41
CA ALA A 166 9.14 -3.14 4.41
C ALA A 166 8.58 -4.49 3.92
N VAL A 167 8.26 -4.61 2.63
CA VAL A 167 7.71 -5.84 2.03
C VAL A 167 8.79 -6.83 1.63
N TYR A 168 9.91 -6.35 1.09
CA TYR A 168 10.93 -7.18 0.45
C TYR A 168 12.31 -7.12 1.11
N ILE A 169 12.39 -6.75 2.38
CA ILE A 169 13.65 -6.65 3.12
C ILE A 169 14.56 -7.86 2.90
N ASP A 170 14.02 -9.08 2.88
CA ASP A 170 14.79 -10.32 2.63
C ASP A 170 15.47 -10.36 1.26
N ARG A 171 14.88 -9.73 0.24
CA ARG A 171 15.40 -9.65 -1.13
C ARG A 171 16.29 -8.44 -1.39
N VAL A 172 16.23 -7.41 -0.55
CA VAL A 172 17.06 -6.20 -0.70
C VAL A 172 18.53 -6.56 -0.52
N SER A 173 19.38 -6.31 -1.51
CA SER A 173 20.81 -6.64 -1.42
C SER A 173 21.58 -5.66 -0.51
N ASN A 174 22.77 -6.05 -0.04
CA ASN A 174 23.62 -5.14 0.73
C ASN A 174 23.98 -3.87 -0.08
N GLU A 175 24.20 -4.00 -1.38
CA GLU A 175 24.46 -2.86 -2.28
C GLU A 175 23.26 -1.91 -2.35
N GLU A 176 22.04 -2.46 -2.41
CA GLU A 176 20.81 -1.65 -2.38
C GLU A 176 20.65 -0.94 -1.03
N MET A 177 20.96 -1.59 0.10
CA MET A 177 20.92 -0.96 1.43
C MET A 177 21.93 0.20 1.53
N VAL A 178 23.16 -0.01 1.05
CA VAL A 178 24.19 1.04 1.00
C VAL A 178 23.71 2.19 0.13
N ARG A 179 23.13 1.92 -1.04
CA ARG A 179 22.60 2.97 -1.93
C ARG A 179 21.46 3.77 -1.29
N VAL A 180 20.58 3.13 -0.52
CA VAL A 180 19.55 3.83 0.27
C VAL A 180 20.20 4.73 1.32
N ALA A 181 21.26 4.27 1.99
CA ALA A 181 21.99 5.08 2.96
C ALA A 181 22.73 6.27 2.32
N GLU A 182 23.29 6.10 1.12
CA GLU A 182 23.89 7.19 0.33
C GLU A 182 22.85 8.24 -0.05
N ILE A 183 21.65 7.82 -0.50
CA ILE A 183 20.53 8.74 -0.77
C ILE A 183 20.11 9.50 0.49
N TYR A 184 20.00 8.82 1.64
CA TYR A 184 19.71 9.48 2.90
C TYR A 184 20.78 10.55 3.23
N ASN A 185 22.07 10.20 3.20
CA ASN A 185 23.14 11.14 3.52
C ASN A 185 23.16 12.36 2.57
N LEU A 186 22.79 12.15 1.30
CA LEU A 186 22.67 13.22 0.31
C LEU A 186 21.52 14.20 0.62
N LEU A 187 20.39 13.69 1.12
CA LEU A 187 19.16 14.47 1.34
C LEU A 187 19.05 15.07 2.74
N TYR A 188 19.75 14.50 3.72
CA TYR A 188 19.72 14.88 5.13
C TYR A 188 21.08 15.40 5.60
N SER A 189 21.73 16.22 4.77
CA SER A 189 23.00 16.88 5.13
C SER A 189 22.89 17.83 6.32
N ASP A 190 21.68 18.36 6.57
CA ASP A 190 21.40 19.28 7.67
C ASP A 190 20.79 18.53 8.86
N GLU A 191 21.21 18.86 10.09
CA GLU A 191 20.62 18.27 11.29
C GLU A 191 19.15 18.67 11.42
N GLN A 192 18.27 17.67 11.34
CA GLN A 192 16.84 17.86 11.54
C GLN A 192 16.47 17.67 13.01
N THR A 193 15.69 18.61 13.54
CA THR A 193 14.98 18.46 14.81
C THR A 193 13.47 18.43 14.54
N TRP A 194 12.77 17.49 15.16
CA TRP A 194 11.32 17.46 15.12
C TRP A 194 10.77 18.69 15.85
N SER A 195 9.92 19.48 15.17
CA SER A 195 9.30 20.70 15.72
C SER A 195 7.77 20.64 15.71
N GLY A 196 7.18 19.53 15.26
CA GLY A 196 5.72 19.34 15.20
C GLY A 196 5.12 18.79 16.50
N ALA A 197 3.80 18.83 16.60
CA ALA A 197 3.06 18.03 17.57
C ALA A 197 2.71 16.67 16.95
N ASP A 198 2.55 15.63 17.77
CA ASP A 198 2.10 14.28 17.38
C ASP A 198 0.62 14.24 16.91
N THR A 199 -0.05 15.40 16.87
CA THR A 199 -1.43 15.57 16.41
C THR A 199 -1.63 15.37 14.91
N ASP A 200 -0.56 15.37 14.11
CA ASP A 200 -0.59 15.01 12.68
C ASP A 200 0.14 13.68 12.44
N PRO A 201 -0.60 12.54 12.39
CA PRO A 201 -0.02 11.23 12.17
C PRO A 201 0.75 11.09 10.87
N LEU A 202 0.41 11.85 9.83
CA LEU A 202 1.07 11.72 8.53
C LEU A 202 2.46 12.34 8.60
N LEU A 203 2.54 13.62 8.99
CA LEU A 203 3.82 14.32 9.11
C LEU A 203 4.75 13.66 10.13
N PHE A 204 4.19 13.23 11.27
CA PHE A 204 4.95 12.52 12.30
C PHE A 204 5.58 11.24 11.76
N VAL A 205 4.80 10.42 11.04
CA VAL A 205 5.32 9.19 10.46
C VAL A 205 6.36 9.50 9.39
N ARG A 206 6.10 10.46 8.50
CA ARG A 206 7.04 10.85 7.41
C ARG A 206 8.42 11.21 7.96
N PHE A 207 8.46 11.96 9.07
CA PHE A 207 9.70 12.29 9.75
C PHE A 207 10.48 11.06 10.25
N LEU A 208 9.78 10.02 10.73
CA LEU A 208 10.39 8.80 11.29
C LEU A 208 10.67 7.71 10.24
N VAL A 209 10.35 7.96 8.96
CA VAL A 209 10.56 6.97 7.89
C VAL A 209 12.01 6.50 7.77
N PRO A 210 13.03 7.39 7.78
CA PRO A 210 14.41 6.94 7.72
C PRO A 210 14.77 5.98 8.87
N ALA A 211 14.29 6.28 10.08
CA ALA A 211 14.50 5.41 11.24
C ALA A 211 13.84 4.03 11.06
N ALA A 212 12.61 3.99 10.52
CA ALA A 212 11.94 2.74 10.20
C ALA A 212 12.75 1.90 9.19
N ILE A 213 13.28 2.50 8.12
CA ILE A 213 14.14 1.82 7.14
C ILE A 213 15.36 1.20 7.82
N TRP A 214 16.04 1.95 8.68
CA TRP A 214 17.21 1.45 9.41
C TRP A 214 16.86 0.28 10.34
N ILE A 215 15.71 0.32 11.01
CA ILE A 215 15.24 -0.80 11.85
C ILE A 215 15.06 -2.08 11.01
N HIS A 216 14.48 -1.98 9.81
CA HIS A 216 14.41 -3.12 8.87
C HIS A 216 15.81 -3.64 8.49
N PHE A 217 16.75 -2.75 8.19
CA PHE A 217 18.12 -3.16 7.86
C PHE A 217 18.85 -3.80 9.03
N TYR A 218 18.77 -3.23 10.23
CA TYR A 218 19.36 -3.79 11.45
C TYR A 218 18.80 -5.17 11.77
N LYS A 219 17.49 -5.36 11.60
CA LYS A 219 16.86 -6.67 11.79
C LYS A 219 17.45 -7.71 10.84
N LYS A 220 17.64 -7.35 9.55
CA LYS A 220 18.19 -8.27 8.55
C LYS A 220 19.68 -8.55 8.73
N LEU A 221 20.47 -7.52 9.03
CA LEU A 221 21.93 -7.65 9.15
C LEU A 221 22.36 -8.21 10.51
N GLY A 222 21.53 -8.10 11.55
CA GLY A 222 21.90 -8.54 12.89
C GLY A 222 23.18 -7.84 13.35
N ASN A 223 24.20 -8.59 13.76
CA ASN A 223 25.44 -8.03 14.27
C ASN A 223 26.39 -7.48 13.18
N SER A 224 26.20 -7.80 11.90
CA SER A 224 27.08 -7.34 10.81
C SER A 224 26.69 -5.97 10.24
N HIS A 225 25.70 -5.30 10.84
CA HIS A 225 25.22 -4.00 10.34
C HIS A 225 26.31 -2.93 10.29
N THR A 226 27.27 -2.95 11.22
CA THR A 226 28.38 -1.98 11.27
C THR A 226 29.42 -2.17 10.15
N GLU A 227 29.46 -3.34 9.52
CA GLU A 227 30.38 -3.64 8.41
C GLU A 227 29.82 -3.20 7.06
N ILE A 228 28.49 -3.15 6.93
CA ILE A 228 27.80 -2.91 5.66
C ILE A 228 27.26 -1.49 5.60
N LEU A 229 26.58 -1.02 6.65
CA LEU A 229 25.94 0.29 6.65
C LEU A 229 26.87 1.37 7.20
N PRO A 230 26.82 2.58 6.64
CA PRO A 230 27.45 3.72 7.28
C PRO A 230 26.80 3.99 8.64
N LYS A 231 27.59 4.55 9.56
CA LYS A 231 27.08 4.99 10.87
C LYS A 231 25.99 6.05 10.62
N PRO A 232 24.79 5.91 11.23
CA PRO A 232 23.74 6.91 11.09
C PRO A 232 24.16 8.25 11.69
N SER A 233 23.57 9.34 11.18
CA SER A 233 23.68 10.67 11.79
C SER A 233 23.13 10.66 13.22
N GLU A 234 23.54 11.63 14.05
CA GLU A 234 23.06 11.70 15.43
C GLU A 234 21.53 11.91 15.49
N SER A 235 20.97 12.72 14.59
CA SER A 235 19.52 12.91 14.48
C SER A 235 18.81 11.59 14.15
N LEU A 236 19.28 10.86 13.14
CA LEU A 236 18.70 9.56 12.77
C LEU A 236 18.82 8.55 13.91
N TRP A 237 19.96 8.52 14.59
CA TRP A 237 20.17 7.65 15.73
C TRP A 237 19.15 7.91 16.85
N ARG A 238 18.86 9.18 17.18
CA ARG A 238 17.82 9.53 18.17
C ARG A 238 16.43 9.06 17.73
N GLN A 239 16.11 9.16 16.44
CA GLN A 239 14.83 8.67 15.90
C GLN A 239 14.73 7.14 15.97
N ILE A 240 15.83 6.42 15.68
CA ILE A 240 15.91 4.96 15.82
C ILE A 240 15.71 4.58 17.28
N GLN A 241 16.42 5.23 18.21
CA GLN A 241 16.26 5.00 19.64
C GLN A 241 14.83 5.27 20.10
N PHE A 242 14.23 6.37 19.67
CA PHE A 242 12.84 6.69 19.98
C PHE A 242 11.89 5.55 19.60
N LEU A 243 12.03 4.97 18.40
CA LEU A 243 11.18 3.85 17.97
C LEU A 243 11.49 2.54 18.70
N GLN A 244 12.75 2.29 19.05
CA GLN A 244 13.19 1.09 19.76
C GLN A 244 12.84 1.10 21.25
N GLU A 245 12.87 2.26 21.90
CA GLU A 245 12.51 2.44 23.30
C GLU A 245 10.99 2.39 23.50
N ARG A 246 10.21 2.72 22.47
CA ARG A 246 8.75 2.66 22.46
C ARG A 246 8.25 1.22 22.27
N THR A 247 8.59 0.35 23.21
CA THR A 247 8.00 -0.99 23.31
C THR A 247 6.77 -0.99 24.23
N ALA A 248 5.87 -1.96 24.05
CA ALA A 248 4.66 -2.13 24.86
C ALA A 248 4.96 -2.29 26.38
N ASP A 249 6.20 -2.62 26.74
CA ASP A 249 6.64 -2.76 28.13
C ASP A 249 7.06 -1.40 28.74
N SER A 250 7.36 -0.41 27.91
CA SER A 250 7.98 0.86 28.31
C SER A 250 6.97 2.01 28.46
N ASP A 251 5.87 1.99 27.69
CA ASP A 251 4.79 2.97 27.82
C ASP A 251 3.42 2.31 27.52
N PRO A 252 2.62 2.01 28.56
CA PRO A 252 1.30 1.38 28.38
C PRO A 252 0.32 2.29 27.61
N ASN A 253 0.57 3.60 27.55
CA ASN A 253 -0.29 4.53 26.82
C ASN A 253 -0.22 4.35 25.29
N ILE A 254 0.84 3.72 24.76
CA ILE A 254 0.94 3.36 23.33
C ILE A 254 -0.17 2.38 22.93
N GLN A 255 -0.69 1.59 23.87
CA GLN A 255 -1.81 0.68 23.62
C GLN A 255 -3.14 1.43 23.44
N ASN A 256 -3.21 2.71 23.84
CA ASN A 256 -4.38 3.54 23.59
C ASN A 256 -4.32 4.08 22.16
N VAL A 257 -4.84 3.26 21.25
CA VAL A 257 -4.96 3.57 19.82
C VAL A 257 -5.73 4.88 19.58
N ALA A 258 -6.74 5.22 20.39
CA ALA A 258 -7.53 6.43 20.18
C ALA A 258 -6.68 7.72 20.26
N ASP A 259 -5.77 7.77 21.23
CA ASP A 259 -5.00 8.97 21.57
C ASP A 259 -3.60 8.97 20.93
N HIS A 260 -3.01 7.80 20.62
CA HIS A 260 -1.63 7.65 20.15
C HIS A 260 -1.51 7.06 18.73
N ASN A 261 -2.43 7.40 17.83
CA ASN A 261 -2.45 6.91 16.45
C ASN A 261 -1.12 7.14 15.70
N ALA A 262 -0.48 8.29 15.88
CA ALA A 262 0.76 8.65 15.18
C ALA A 262 1.94 7.74 15.55
N VAL A 263 2.14 7.49 16.86
CA VAL A 263 3.19 6.62 17.37
C VAL A 263 2.94 5.17 16.97
N LEU A 264 1.70 4.70 17.09
CA LEU A 264 1.31 3.36 16.66
C LEU A 264 1.63 3.13 15.18
N ALA A 265 1.32 4.09 14.30
CA ALA A 265 1.65 4.00 12.88
C ALA A 265 3.17 3.92 12.64
N ALA A 266 3.96 4.77 13.33
CA ALA A 266 5.41 4.77 13.18
C ALA A 266 6.03 3.42 13.62
N VAL A 267 5.60 2.88 14.76
CA VAL A 267 6.02 1.57 15.27
C VAL A 267 5.59 0.45 14.31
N ALA A 268 4.34 0.48 13.83
CA ALA A 268 3.85 -0.50 12.86
C ALA A 268 4.69 -0.52 11.59
N ASN A 269 5.08 0.64 11.07
CA ASN A 269 5.91 0.73 9.88
C ASN A 269 7.33 0.19 10.09
N ALA A 270 7.93 0.47 11.25
CA ALA A 270 9.28 0.02 11.60
C ALA A 270 9.37 -1.49 11.83
N TYR A 271 8.36 -2.09 12.45
CA TYR A 271 8.39 -3.50 12.86
C TYR A 271 7.60 -4.45 11.96
N SER A 272 7.01 -3.96 10.86
CA SER A 272 6.16 -4.80 10.00
C SER A 272 6.83 -6.08 9.46
N SER A 273 8.16 -6.10 9.29
CA SER A 273 8.89 -7.32 8.89
C SER A 273 9.27 -8.25 10.05
N ASP A 274 9.13 -7.77 11.30
CA ASP A 274 9.44 -8.51 12.52
C ASP A 274 8.16 -8.93 13.24
N MET A 275 7.51 -9.97 12.69
CA MET A 275 6.19 -10.42 13.13
C MET A 275 6.03 -10.60 14.65
N PRO A 276 6.99 -11.17 15.41
CA PRO A 276 6.89 -11.25 16.87
C PRO A 276 6.72 -9.89 17.55
N ASN A 277 7.53 -8.90 17.14
CA ASN A 277 7.43 -7.53 17.67
C ASN A 277 6.18 -6.82 17.13
N PHE A 278 5.85 -6.99 15.86
CA PHE A 278 4.63 -6.43 15.28
C PHE A 278 3.37 -6.95 16.00
N GLN A 279 3.32 -8.25 16.31
CA GLN A 279 2.22 -8.86 17.06
C GLN A 279 2.10 -8.25 18.45
N LYS A 280 3.22 -8.15 19.17
CA LYS A 280 3.26 -7.62 20.54
C LYS A 280 2.91 -6.13 20.60
N LEU A 281 3.51 -5.33 19.73
CA LEU A 281 3.45 -3.87 19.78
C LEU A 281 2.23 -3.28 19.07
N VAL A 282 1.69 -3.96 18.06
CA VAL A 282 0.66 -3.39 17.17
C VAL A 282 -0.58 -4.26 17.15
N LEU A 283 -0.49 -5.53 16.74
CA LEU A 283 -1.68 -6.34 16.52
C LEU A 283 -2.50 -6.52 17.80
N THR A 284 -1.84 -6.76 18.93
CA THR A 284 -2.54 -6.89 20.22
C THR A 284 -3.27 -5.60 20.62
N ALA A 285 -2.64 -4.44 20.46
CA ALA A 285 -3.25 -3.16 20.79
C ALA A 285 -4.46 -2.84 19.87
N VAL A 286 -4.30 -3.09 18.56
CA VAL A 286 -5.39 -2.93 17.59
C VAL A 286 -6.52 -3.92 17.84
N ASP A 287 -6.21 -5.17 18.19
CA ASP A 287 -7.20 -6.21 18.50
C ASP A 287 -8.09 -5.80 19.68
N VAL A 288 -7.46 -5.36 20.77
CA VAL A 288 -8.14 -4.85 21.97
C VAL A 288 -8.95 -3.59 21.67
N PHE A 289 -8.43 -2.68 20.85
CA PHE A 289 -9.17 -1.48 20.44
C PHE A 289 -10.44 -1.85 19.64
N LEU A 290 -10.32 -2.80 18.72
CA LEU A 290 -11.40 -3.17 17.81
C LEU A 290 -12.45 -4.08 18.42
N ASP A 291 -12.11 -5.07 19.25
CA ASP A 291 -13.10 -6.00 19.82
C ASP A 291 -13.26 -5.91 21.34
N GLY A 292 -12.40 -5.13 22.02
CA GLY A 292 -12.40 -4.96 23.48
C GLY A 292 -11.34 -5.79 24.19
N SER A 293 -11.03 -5.41 25.43
CA SER A 293 -10.16 -6.21 26.29
C SER A 293 -10.84 -7.53 26.68
N PRO A 294 -10.10 -8.57 27.11
CA PRO A 294 -10.69 -9.83 27.58
C PRO A 294 -11.77 -9.64 28.67
N GLU A 295 -11.66 -8.60 29.48
CA GLU A 295 -12.64 -8.23 30.51
C GLU A 295 -13.92 -7.62 29.89
N GLU A 296 -13.76 -6.77 28.87
CA GLU A 296 -14.85 -6.15 28.12
C GLU A 296 -15.54 -7.10 27.12
N MET A 297 -14.88 -8.19 26.70
CA MET A 297 -15.44 -9.17 25.77
C MET A 297 -16.71 -9.85 26.30
N ASN A 298 -17.02 -9.72 27.60
CA ASN A 298 -18.29 -10.13 28.20
C ASN A 298 -19.45 -9.17 27.88
N THR A 299 -19.16 -7.93 27.49
CA THR A 299 -20.16 -6.98 27.00
C THR A 299 -20.57 -7.37 25.58
N VAL A 300 -21.69 -8.07 25.49
CA VAL A 300 -22.29 -8.51 24.23
C VAL A 300 -23.26 -7.46 23.73
N TRP A 301 -23.24 -7.21 22.43
CA TRP A 301 -24.32 -6.52 21.75
C TRP A 301 -25.22 -7.51 21.01
N HIS A 302 -26.52 -7.40 21.24
CA HIS A 302 -27.55 -8.14 20.51
C HIS A 302 -27.98 -7.35 19.28
N LEU A 303 -27.70 -7.91 18.11
CA LEU A 303 -28.17 -7.45 16.82
C LEU A 303 -29.57 -8.03 16.53
N PRO A 304 -30.31 -7.47 15.56
CA PRO A 304 -31.58 -8.05 15.11
C PRO A 304 -31.44 -9.55 14.78
N HIS A 305 -32.53 -10.31 14.95
CA HIS A 305 -32.57 -11.78 14.76
C HIS A 305 -31.74 -12.59 15.76
N GLY A 306 -31.34 -11.99 16.89
CA GLY A 306 -30.68 -12.72 17.99
C GLY A 306 -29.18 -12.94 17.80
N ILE A 307 -28.58 -12.28 16.79
CA ILE A 307 -27.14 -12.36 16.53
C ILE A 307 -26.36 -11.64 17.65
N ILE A 308 -25.29 -12.25 18.11
CA ILE A 308 -24.44 -11.78 19.22
C ILE A 308 -23.13 -11.26 18.63
N SER A 309 -22.74 -10.02 18.96
CA SER A 309 -21.50 -9.38 18.47
C SER A 309 -20.75 -8.68 19.61
N TYR A 310 -19.45 -8.43 19.41
CA TYR A 310 -18.68 -7.53 20.27
C TYR A 310 -19.18 -6.07 20.16
N SER A 311 -19.04 -5.31 21.24
CA SER A 311 -19.75 -4.03 21.43
C SER A 311 -19.05 -2.80 20.83
N LYS A 312 -17.77 -2.90 20.45
CA LYS A 312 -16.97 -1.78 19.94
C LYS A 312 -17.46 -1.28 18.58
N LYS A 313 -17.59 0.04 18.44
CA LYS A 313 -18.16 0.69 17.24
C LYS A 313 -17.18 1.59 16.50
N THR A 314 -16.10 2.01 17.16
CA THR A 314 -15.13 2.95 16.61
C THR A 314 -14.07 2.18 15.81
N PRO A 315 -14.07 2.27 14.47
CA PRO A 315 -13.05 1.63 13.64
C PRO A 315 -11.73 2.38 13.71
N LEU A 316 -10.68 1.83 13.10
CA LEU A 316 -9.43 2.56 12.94
C LEU A 316 -9.65 3.86 12.14
N PRO A 317 -9.10 4.99 12.62
CA PRO A 317 -9.16 6.26 11.90
C PRO A 317 -8.51 6.15 10.52
N LEU A 318 -9.05 6.87 9.53
CA LEU A 318 -8.45 6.90 8.18
C LEU A 318 -7.05 7.51 8.20
N SER A 319 -6.82 8.54 9.02
CA SER A 319 -5.47 9.13 9.21
C SER A 319 -4.44 8.11 9.69
N LEU A 320 -4.82 7.19 10.58
CA LEU A 320 -3.96 6.08 10.99
C LEU A 320 -3.68 5.17 9.80
N ILE A 321 -4.73 4.74 9.08
CA ILE A 321 -4.60 3.83 7.94
C ILE A 321 -3.70 4.45 6.85
N ASP A 322 -3.90 5.71 6.52
CA ASP A 322 -3.14 6.44 5.49
C ASP A 322 -1.66 6.60 5.88
N SER A 323 -1.36 6.67 7.17
CA SER A 323 0.01 6.68 7.72
C SER A 323 0.70 5.31 7.79
N LEU A 324 0.02 4.21 7.45
CA LEU A 324 0.64 2.88 7.44
C LEU A 324 1.26 2.53 6.08
N THR A 325 2.36 1.80 6.10
CA THR A 325 2.92 1.15 4.91
C THR A 325 1.96 0.08 4.39
N PHE A 326 2.08 -0.25 3.10
CA PHE A 326 1.34 -1.36 2.49
C PHE A 326 1.51 -2.66 3.29
N HIS A 327 2.72 -2.95 3.78
CA HIS A 327 3.01 -4.15 4.55
C HIS A 327 2.27 -4.18 5.90
N ALA A 328 2.33 -3.09 6.66
CA ALA A 328 1.62 -2.97 7.94
C ALA A 328 0.09 -3.05 7.74
N ARG A 329 -0.47 -2.37 6.74
CA ARG A 329 -1.89 -2.47 6.38
C ARG A 329 -2.29 -3.90 6.05
N ASN A 330 -1.47 -4.63 5.30
CA ASN A 330 -1.75 -6.03 4.97
C ASN A 330 -1.83 -6.89 6.24
N HIS A 331 -0.95 -6.72 7.22
CA HIS A 331 -1.06 -7.45 8.49
C HIS A 331 -2.34 -7.12 9.27
N LEU A 332 -2.72 -5.84 9.36
CA LEU A 332 -3.98 -5.44 10.00
C LEU A 332 -5.21 -5.98 9.25
N PHE A 333 -5.13 -6.01 7.92
CA PHE A 333 -6.18 -6.59 7.08
C PHE A 333 -6.31 -8.09 7.36
N GLN A 334 -5.21 -8.84 7.39
CA GLN A 334 -5.21 -10.27 7.69
C GLN A 334 -5.74 -10.55 9.09
N LEU A 335 -5.41 -9.73 10.10
CA LEU A 335 -5.99 -9.82 11.44
C LEU A 335 -7.53 -9.77 11.38
N CYS A 336 -8.08 -8.75 10.72
CA CYS A 336 -9.53 -8.58 10.63
C CYS A 336 -10.19 -9.69 9.78
N LEU A 337 -9.56 -10.09 8.67
CA LEU A 337 -10.07 -11.13 7.78
C LEU A 337 -10.08 -12.51 8.47
N LEU A 338 -9.06 -12.80 9.27
CA LEU A 338 -8.96 -14.03 10.04
C LEU A 338 -10.13 -14.17 11.02
N LYS A 339 -10.52 -13.09 11.70
CA LYS A 339 -11.67 -13.08 12.62
C LYS A 339 -12.98 -13.43 11.93
N LEU A 340 -13.21 -12.94 10.71
CA LEU A 340 -14.40 -13.32 9.92
C LEU A 340 -14.29 -14.77 9.44
N THR A 341 -13.11 -15.18 8.97
CA THR A 341 -12.88 -16.55 8.49
C THR A 341 -13.06 -17.59 9.60
N ALA A 342 -12.66 -17.25 10.83
CA ALA A 342 -12.83 -18.06 12.03
C ALA A 342 -14.29 -18.43 12.32
N MET A 343 -15.27 -17.62 11.89
CA MET A 343 -16.70 -17.94 12.03
C MET A 343 -17.13 -19.16 11.21
N LEU A 344 -16.38 -19.53 10.17
CA LEU A 344 -16.59 -20.76 9.39
C LEU A 344 -16.09 -22.01 10.13
N SER A 345 -15.26 -21.84 11.16
CA SER A 345 -14.74 -22.96 11.95
C SER A 345 -15.76 -23.41 13.01
N VAL A 346 -15.86 -24.73 13.20
CA VAL A 346 -16.81 -25.32 14.17
C VAL A 346 -16.35 -25.07 15.63
N GLN A 347 -15.05 -24.88 15.85
CA GLN A 347 -14.40 -24.84 17.16
C GLN A 347 -14.30 -23.46 17.83
N GLN A 348 -14.59 -22.34 17.13
CA GLN A 348 -14.45 -20.98 17.67
C GLN A 348 -15.79 -20.24 17.92
N ALA A 349 -15.68 -19.11 18.63
CA ALA A 349 -16.71 -18.37 19.37
C ALA A 349 -18.05 -18.12 18.62
N GLN A 350 -19.15 -18.11 19.39
CA GLN A 350 -20.51 -17.76 18.93
C GLN A 350 -20.71 -16.26 18.59
N LYS A 351 -19.68 -15.42 18.80
CA LYS A 351 -19.78 -13.97 18.66
C LYS A 351 -19.26 -13.53 17.31
N VAL A 352 -20.04 -12.73 16.58
CA VAL A 352 -19.58 -12.03 15.38
C VAL A 352 -18.56 -10.96 15.80
N PRO A 353 -17.51 -10.71 14.99
CA PRO A 353 -16.60 -9.58 15.19
C PRO A 353 -17.35 -8.26 15.39
N SER A 354 -16.71 -7.29 16.04
CA SER A 354 -17.36 -6.00 16.28
C SER A 354 -17.63 -5.25 14.97
N PRO A 355 -18.61 -4.32 14.98
CA PRO A 355 -18.77 -3.35 13.89
C PRO A 355 -17.49 -2.58 13.57
N ALA A 356 -16.66 -2.27 14.58
CA ALA A 356 -15.37 -1.61 14.39
C ALA A 356 -14.38 -2.48 13.58
N THR A 357 -14.31 -3.78 13.87
CA THR A 357 -13.49 -4.75 13.12
C THR A 357 -13.95 -4.83 11.67
N ILE A 358 -15.26 -4.93 11.44
CA ILE A 358 -15.84 -5.03 10.08
C ILE A 358 -15.56 -3.75 9.28
N ASP A 359 -15.82 -2.57 9.83
CA ASP A 359 -15.59 -1.31 9.12
C ASP A 359 -14.09 -1.06 8.88
N THR A 360 -13.23 -1.47 9.81
CA THR A 360 -11.76 -1.44 9.62
C THR A 360 -11.29 -2.36 8.50
N LEU A 361 -11.78 -3.60 8.44
CA LEU A 361 -11.49 -4.54 7.36
C LEU A 361 -11.81 -3.92 5.99
N VAL A 362 -12.99 -3.32 5.87
CA VAL A 362 -13.46 -2.68 4.64
C VAL A 362 -12.59 -1.48 4.28
N ARG A 363 -12.29 -0.58 5.22
CA ARG A 363 -11.42 0.59 4.97
C ARG A 363 -10.06 0.14 4.42
N LEU A 364 -9.45 -0.89 5.02
CA LEU A 364 -8.20 -1.47 4.55
C LEU A 364 -8.35 -2.10 3.15
N ALA A 365 -9.44 -2.85 2.92
CA ALA A 365 -9.71 -3.54 1.66
C ALA A 365 -9.84 -2.59 0.46
N VAL A 366 -10.39 -1.39 0.67
CA VAL A 366 -10.71 -0.42 -0.39
C VAL A 366 -9.56 0.55 -0.66
N THR A 367 -8.50 0.55 0.16
CA THR A 367 -7.31 1.35 -0.13
C THR A 367 -6.78 1.03 -1.54
N THR A 368 -6.48 2.06 -2.33
CA THR A 368 -6.15 1.93 -3.76
C THR A 368 -4.84 1.19 -4.02
N GLU A 369 -3.98 1.09 -3.01
CA GLU A 369 -2.76 0.27 -3.01
C GLU A 369 -3.05 -1.22 -2.79
N PHE A 370 -4.14 -1.56 -2.11
CA PHE A 370 -4.45 -2.92 -1.68
C PHE A 370 -5.37 -3.66 -2.65
N GLU A 371 -4.86 -3.88 -3.86
CA GLU A 371 -5.60 -4.46 -4.99
C GLU A 371 -6.24 -5.84 -4.68
N TYR A 372 -5.66 -6.59 -3.75
CA TYR A 372 -6.14 -7.93 -3.39
C TYR A 372 -7.11 -7.94 -2.22
N GLY A 373 -7.36 -6.81 -1.54
CA GLY A 373 -8.24 -6.77 -0.37
C GLY A 373 -9.67 -7.15 -0.70
N VAL A 374 -10.28 -6.43 -1.65
CA VAL A 374 -11.63 -6.75 -2.13
C VAL A 374 -11.72 -8.16 -2.70
N LYS A 375 -10.71 -8.61 -3.47
CA LYS A 375 -10.67 -9.97 -4.02
C LYS A 375 -10.70 -11.04 -2.92
N GLN A 376 -9.96 -10.85 -1.82
CA GLN A 376 -9.95 -11.77 -0.68
C GLN A 376 -11.28 -11.78 0.06
N VAL A 377 -11.92 -10.61 0.25
CA VAL A 377 -13.26 -10.52 0.85
C VAL A 377 -14.30 -11.24 -0.02
N LEU A 378 -14.23 -11.09 -1.35
CA LEU A 378 -15.10 -11.81 -2.29
C LEU A 378 -14.84 -13.32 -2.32
N ALA A 379 -13.58 -13.74 -2.15
CA ALA A 379 -13.25 -15.15 -2.01
C ALA A 379 -13.86 -15.75 -0.74
N LEU A 380 -13.87 -14.99 0.37
CA LEU A 380 -14.54 -15.38 1.61
C LEU A 380 -16.07 -15.48 1.43
N LEU A 381 -16.69 -14.60 0.65
CA LEU A 381 -18.11 -14.75 0.29
C LEU A 381 -18.37 -16.07 -0.44
N SER A 382 -17.52 -16.41 -1.40
CA SER A 382 -17.63 -17.65 -2.18
C SER A 382 -17.49 -18.90 -1.30
N SER A 383 -16.53 -18.91 -0.38
CA SER A 383 -16.35 -20.02 0.57
C SER A 383 -17.50 -20.12 1.58
N THR A 384 -18.04 -18.98 2.00
CA THR A 384 -19.19 -18.90 2.90
C THR A 384 -20.45 -19.49 2.26
N LEU A 385 -20.73 -19.13 0.99
CA LEU A 385 -21.84 -19.71 0.21
C LEU A 385 -21.71 -21.23 0.08
N ALA A 386 -20.50 -21.73 -0.19
CA ALA A 386 -20.24 -23.17 -0.26
C ALA A 386 -20.48 -23.86 1.10
N SER A 387 -20.16 -23.20 2.21
CA SER A 387 -20.43 -23.69 3.57
C SER A 387 -21.94 -23.75 3.87
N VAL A 388 -22.69 -22.70 3.54
CA VAL A 388 -24.16 -22.65 3.69
C VAL A 388 -24.84 -23.79 2.92
N ASN A 389 -24.40 -24.07 1.70
CA ASN A 389 -24.97 -25.14 0.89
C ASN A 389 -24.66 -26.55 1.42
N LYS A 390 -23.56 -26.74 2.16
CA LYS A 390 -23.24 -28.02 2.82
C LYS A 390 -24.03 -28.21 4.11
N SER A 391 -24.33 -27.12 4.82
CA SER A 391 -25.05 -27.15 6.10
C SER A 391 -26.56 -27.34 5.98
N THR A 392 -27.14 -27.33 4.77
CA THR A 392 -28.57 -27.62 4.55
C THR A 392 -29.02 -29.01 5.03
N ASN A 393 -28.07 -29.93 5.27
CA ASN A 393 -28.31 -31.29 5.72
C ASN A 393 -28.03 -31.53 7.22
N LEU A 394 -27.64 -30.49 7.97
CA LEU A 394 -27.27 -30.61 9.39
C LEU A 394 -28.40 -30.05 10.29
N GLY A 395 -28.62 -30.71 11.43
CA GLY A 395 -29.74 -30.44 12.33
C GLY A 395 -29.75 -29.03 12.95
N PRO A 396 -30.89 -28.60 13.55
CA PRO A 396 -31.17 -27.22 13.97
C PRO A 396 -30.23 -26.63 15.04
N ALA A 397 -29.39 -27.45 15.68
CA ALA A 397 -28.41 -27.01 16.67
C ALA A 397 -27.14 -26.39 16.04
N GLN A 398 -26.87 -26.64 14.75
CA GLN A 398 -25.83 -25.94 14.00
C GLN A 398 -26.40 -24.61 13.48
N GLN A 399 -26.77 -23.76 14.43
CA GLN A 399 -27.38 -22.45 14.20
C GLN A 399 -26.47 -21.60 13.30
N ASP A 400 -26.92 -21.41 12.06
CA ASP A 400 -26.71 -20.34 11.08
C ASP A 400 -25.42 -19.49 11.01
N ARG A 401 -24.27 -19.89 11.59
CA ARG A 401 -23.02 -19.10 11.55
C ARG A 401 -22.57 -18.69 10.15
N SER A 402 -22.71 -19.62 9.20
CA SER A 402 -22.39 -19.38 7.80
C SER A 402 -23.41 -18.44 7.13
N ARG A 403 -24.67 -18.43 7.58
CA ARG A 403 -25.69 -17.48 7.13
C ARG A 403 -25.52 -16.10 7.77
N ASP A 404 -25.14 -16.03 9.04
CA ASP A 404 -24.81 -14.77 9.72
C ASP A 404 -23.61 -14.09 9.06
N LEU A 405 -22.54 -14.86 8.79
CA LEU A 405 -21.40 -14.36 8.04
C LEU A 405 -21.80 -13.95 6.62
N LEU A 406 -22.64 -14.73 5.94
CA LEU A 406 -23.15 -14.38 4.62
C LEU A 406 -23.92 -13.05 4.64
N PHE A 407 -24.76 -12.83 5.65
CA PHE A 407 -25.49 -11.59 5.85
C PHE A 407 -24.53 -10.40 6.01
N VAL A 408 -23.53 -10.53 6.90
CA VAL A 408 -22.49 -9.50 7.10
C VAL A 408 -21.76 -9.19 5.79
N LEU A 409 -21.38 -10.21 5.02
CA LEU A 409 -20.68 -10.02 3.74
C LEU A 409 -21.56 -9.35 2.69
N CYS A 410 -22.86 -9.69 2.62
CA CYS A 410 -23.83 -9.03 1.75
C CYS A 410 -24.02 -7.55 2.12
N ASP A 411 -24.05 -7.22 3.40
CA ASP A 411 -24.11 -5.83 3.87
C ASP A 411 -22.85 -5.04 3.51
N ILE A 412 -21.66 -5.64 3.67
CA ILE A 412 -20.40 -5.04 3.22
C ILE A 412 -20.46 -4.71 1.72
N LEU A 413 -20.89 -5.67 0.90
CA LEU A 413 -21.02 -5.46 -0.54
C LEU A 413 -21.99 -4.33 -0.87
N SER A 414 -23.15 -4.31 -0.21
CA SER A 414 -24.25 -3.39 -0.52
C SER A 414 -23.95 -1.95 -0.07
N TYR A 415 -23.33 -1.79 1.10
CA TYR A 415 -23.21 -0.48 1.75
C TYR A 415 -21.80 0.07 1.84
N ARG A 416 -20.78 -0.73 1.51
CA ARG A 416 -19.37 -0.30 1.68
C ARG A 416 -18.52 -0.40 0.41
N PHE A 417 -18.86 -1.27 -0.54
CA PHE A 417 -18.12 -1.40 -1.81
C PHE A 417 -18.77 -0.66 -3.00
N ILE A 418 -19.65 0.31 -2.74
CA ILE A 418 -20.48 1.03 -3.75
C ILE A 418 -19.65 1.62 -4.91
N SER A 419 -18.40 2.00 -4.68
CA SER A 419 -17.54 2.70 -5.65
C SER A 419 -16.37 1.86 -6.18
N TYR A 420 -16.29 0.57 -5.85
CA TYR A 420 -15.18 -0.27 -6.29
C TYR A 420 -15.48 -0.84 -7.68
N PRO A 421 -14.72 -0.49 -8.73
CA PRO A 421 -14.89 -1.10 -10.03
C PRO A 421 -14.51 -2.57 -9.90
N PHE A 422 -15.47 -3.46 -10.10
CA PHE A 422 -15.16 -4.88 -10.21
C PHE A 422 -14.14 -5.04 -11.34
N PRO A 423 -13.01 -5.75 -11.11
CA PRO A 423 -12.08 -6.03 -12.19
C PRO A 423 -12.84 -6.83 -13.25
N VAL A 424 -13.14 -6.18 -14.37
CA VAL A 424 -13.76 -6.81 -15.54
C VAL A 424 -12.71 -7.74 -16.14
N GLY A 425 -12.72 -9.00 -15.70
CA GLY A 425 -11.89 -10.07 -16.25
C GLY A 425 -10.64 -10.37 -15.44
N SER A 426 -10.78 -11.20 -14.41
CA SER A 426 -9.82 -12.28 -14.19
C SER A 426 -10.59 -13.59 -14.40
N LYS A 427 -10.42 -14.18 -15.58
CA LYS A 427 -10.67 -15.61 -15.75
C LYS A 427 -9.64 -16.39 -14.96
#